data_AF-A0AAV2NXV0-F1
#
_entry.id   AF-A0AAV2NXV0-F1
#
_cell.length_a   1.000
_cell.length_b   1.000
_cell.length_c   1.000
_cell.angle_alpha   90.00
_cell.angle_beta   90.00
_cell.angle_gamma   90.00
#
_symmetry.space_group_name_H-M   'P 1'
#
loop_
_entity.id
_entity.type
_entity.pdbx_description
1 polymer ?
#
loop_
_entity_poly.entity_id
_entity_poly.type
_entity_poly.pdbx_seq_one_letter_code
_entity_poly.pdbx_strand_id
1 'polypeptide(L)'
;MDDAEEMLLGLLVLGADLILLRRREKSKRWANRNWWVRPINCQRNDQEDYMNLLQEIKLDSVMFFRYTRMTLPLFNNLLERMRAHFGQKKLESFGTGAETRYYS
;
A
#
# COMPACT_ATOMS: atom_id res chain seq x y z
N MET A 1 57.56 11.67 5.92
CA MET A 1 56.35 11.27 5.19
C MET A 1 56.40 12.06 3.91
N ASP A 2 56.55 11.38 2.79
CA ASP A 2 56.72 12.09 1.52
C ASP A 2 55.42 12.81 1.15
N ASP A 3 55.51 13.96 0.50
CA ASP A 3 54.34 14.72 0.03
C ASP A 3 53.39 13.83 -0.80
N ALA A 4 53.95 12.86 -1.52
CA ALA A 4 53.19 11.86 -2.27
C ALA A 4 52.35 10.93 -1.38
N GLU A 5 52.85 10.55 -0.20
CA GLU A 5 52.12 9.72 0.76
C GLU A 5 50.98 10.51 1.42
N GLU A 6 51.21 11.79 1.75
CA GLU A 6 50.16 12.67 2.27
C GLU A 6 49.06 12.91 1.23
N MET A 7 49.44 13.13 -0.03
CA MET A 7 48.48 13.24 -1.14
C MET A 7 47.69 11.95 -1.35
N LEU A 8 48.34 10.79 -1.24
CA LEU A 8 47.68 9.49 -1.36
C LEU A 8 46.67 9.25 -0.24
N LEU A 9 47.02 9.58 1.01
CA LEU A 9 46.10 9.50 2.15
C LEU A 9 44.93 10.46 2.00
N GLY A 10 45.18 11.70 1.55
CA GLY A 10 44.13 12.67 1.25
C GLY A 10 43.13 12.14 0.22
N LEU A 11 43.61 11.54 -0.86
CA LEU A 11 42.76 10.91 -1.89
C LEU A 11 41.95 9.72 -1.35
N LEU A 12 42.53 8.89 -0.47
CA LEU A 12 41.84 7.77 0.15
C LEU A 12 40.71 8.22 1.07
N VAL A 13 40.95 9.24 1.89
CA VAL A 13 39.94 9.83 2.79
C VAL A 13 38.78 10.42 1.98
N LEU A 14 39.09 11.24 0.96
CA LEU A 14 38.07 11.82 0.08
C LEU A 14 37.27 10.75 -0.68
N GLY A 15 37.93 9.68 -1.13
CA GLY A 15 37.28 8.54 -1.78
C GLY A 15 36.33 7.80 -0.84
N ALA A 16 36.75 7.55 0.41
CA ALA A 16 35.93 6.90 1.43
C ALA A 16 34.70 7.74 1.79
N ASP A 17 34.86 9.05 1.98
CA ASP A 17 33.77 9.98 2.24
C ASP A 17 32.75 10.01 1.10
N LEU A 18 33.22 10.04 -0.15
CA LEU A 18 32.34 9.99 -1.32
C LEU A 18 31.52 8.69 -1.37
N ILE A 19 32.14 7.55 -1.02
CA ILE A 19 31.46 6.25 -0.95
C ILE A 19 30.39 6.25 0.16
N LEU A 20 30.72 6.79 1.35
CA LEU A 20 29.80 6.92 2.48
C LEU A 20 28.58 7.79 2.14
N LEU A 21 28.82 8.95 1.51
CA LEU A 21 27.75 9.86 1.07
C LEU A 21 26.82 9.17 0.07
N ARG A 22 27.36 8.48 -0.94
CA ARG A 22 26.56 7.73 -1.92
C ARG A 22 25.73 6.61 -1.28
N ARG A 23 26.29 5.90 -0.30
CA ARG A 23 25.54 4.87 0.45
C ARG A 23 24.41 5.49 1.26
N ARG A 24 24.66 6.62 1.93
CA ARG A 24 23.65 7.35 2.70
C ARG A 24 22.50 7.84 1.81
N GLU A 25 22.80 8.39 0.63
CA GLU A 25 21.77 8.81 -0.33
C GLU A 25 20.96 7.63 -0.85
N LYS A 26 21.59 6.50 -1.19
CA LYS A 26 20.87 5.28 -1.57
C LYS A 26 19.97 4.81 -0.42
N SER A 27 20.47 4.75 0.81
CA SER A 27 19.68 4.39 1.97
C SER A 27 18.50 5.33 2.19
N LYS A 28 18.70 6.65 2.04
CA LYS A 28 17.61 7.64 2.08
C LYS A 28 16.59 7.42 0.97
N ARG A 29 17.03 7.13 -0.27
CA ARG A 29 16.14 6.80 -1.40
C ARG A 29 15.39 5.48 -1.18
N TRP A 30 16.00 4.51 -0.51
CA TRP A 30 15.39 3.23 -0.16
C TRP A 30 14.39 3.35 0.99
N ALA A 31 14.67 4.21 1.98
CA ALA A 31 13.77 4.52 3.09
C ALA A 31 12.62 5.46 2.67
N ASN A 32 12.91 6.46 1.81
CA ASN A 32 11.90 7.34 1.20
C ASN A 32 11.21 6.73 0.00
N ARG A 33 11.67 5.56 -0.46
CA ARG A 33 10.81 4.69 -1.25
C ARG A 33 9.69 4.33 -0.31
N ASN A 34 8.57 5.03 -0.43
CA ASN A 34 7.27 4.48 -0.10
C ASN A 34 7.13 3.24 -0.97
N TRP A 35 7.68 2.12 -0.50
CA TRP A 35 7.27 0.81 -0.95
C TRP A 35 5.77 0.84 -0.88
N TRP A 36 5.13 0.56 -2.00
CA TRP A 36 3.71 0.71 -2.23
C TRP A 36 2.85 -0.22 -1.35
N VAL A 37 3.32 -0.59 -0.16
CA VAL A 37 2.52 -1.04 0.95
C VAL A 37 1.72 0.17 1.42
N ARG A 38 0.58 0.38 0.76
CA ARG A 38 -0.44 1.32 1.22
C ARG A 38 -0.81 0.93 2.66
N PRO A 39 -1.22 1.87 3.53
CA PRO A 39 -1.64 1.57 4.90
C PRO A 39 -2.64 0.41 4.98
N ILE A 40 -3.50 0.31 3.96
CA ILE A 40 -4.48 -0.77 3.76
C ILE A 40 -3.86 -2.17 3.63
N ASN A 41 -2.62 -2.27 3.13
CA ASN A 41 -1.85 -3.51 3.03
C ASN A 41 -1.06 -3.80 4.32
N CYS A 42 -0.82 -2.80 5.16
CA CYS A 42 -0.16 -2.98 6.45
C CYS A 42 -1.09 -3.66 7.47
N GLN A 43 -2.38 -3.33 7.43
CA GLN A 43 -3.39 -3.91 8.32
C GLN A 43 -3.95 -5.24 7.83
N ARG A 44 -3.50 -5.72 6.65
CA ARG A 44 -4.03 -6.93 6.01
C ARG A 44 -3.77 -8.22 6.81
N ASN A 45 -2.71 -8.25 7.61
CA ASN A 45 -2.45 -9.38 8.49
C ASN A 45 -3.36 -9.36 9.74
N ASP A 46 -3.91 -8.20 10.10
CA ASP A 46 -4.74 -8.00 11.30
C ASP A 46 -6.25 -7.95 10.98
N GLN A 47 -6.62 -7.60 9.75
CA GLN A 47 -7.98 -7.55 9.25
C GLN A 47 -8.27 -8.76 8.34
N GLU A 48 -9.34 -9.51 8.60
CA GLU A 48 -9.77 -10.62 7.72
C GLU A 48 -9.89 -10.18 6.25
N ASP A 49 -9.39 -11.03 5.36
CA ASP A 49 -8.85 -10.77 4.00
C ASP A 49 -9.67 -9.92 3.02
N TYR A 50 -10.94 -9.59 3.30
CA TYR A 50 -11.84 -9.06 2.26
C TYR A 50 -12.83 -7.99 2.72
N MET A 51 -13.45 -8.15 3.90
CA MET A 51 -14.62 -7.34 4.25
C MET A 51 -14.27 -5.88 4.58
N ASN A 52 -13.16 -5.67 5.30
CA ASN A 52 -12.72 -4.33 5.67
C ASN A 52 -12.06 -3.60 4.49
N LEU A 53 -11.24 -4.34 3.72
CA LEU A 53 -10.54 -3.83 2.55
C LEU A 53 -11.51 -3.24 1.52
N LEU A 54 -12.55 -4.00 1.17
CA LEU A 54 -13.47 -3.59 0.12
C LEU A 54 -14.33 -2.39 0.54
N GLN A 55 -14.67 -2.29 1.83
CA GLN A 55 -15.42 -1.15 2.36
C GLN A 55 -14.59 0.13 2.36
N GLU A 56 -13.33 0.06 2.79
CA GLU A 56 -12.42 1.20 2.79
C GLU A 56 -12.17 1.73 1.37
N ILE A 57 -11.99 0.84 0.38
CA ILE A 57 -11.76 1.28 -1.00
C ILE A 57 -13.01 1.80 -1.71
N LYS A 58 -14.24 1.51 -1.24
CA LYS A 58 -15.48 2.09 -1.83
C LYS A 58 -15.51 3.62 -1.73
N LEU A 59 -14.82 4.19 -0.76
CA LEU A 59 -14.73 5.63 -0.53
C LEU A 59 -13.82 6.36 -1.53
N ASP A 60 -12.91 5.64 -2.19
CA ASP A 60 -12.00 6.17 -3.21
C ASP A 60 -12.34 5.55 -4.57
N SER A 61 -13.03 6.30 -5.42
CA SER A 61 -13.51 5.82 -6.72
C SER A 61 -12.38 5.38 -7.67
N VAL A 62 -11.22 6.04 -7.60
CA VAL A 62 -10.05 5.71 -8.43
C VAL A 62 -9.42 4.41 -7.95
N MET A 63 -9.28 4.25 -6.63
CA MET A 63 -8.72 3.05 -6.04
C MET A 63 -9.66 1.85 -6.17
N PHE A 64 -10.97 2.07 -5.98
CA PHE A 64 -12.01 1.09 -6.25
C PHE A 64 -11.91 0.56 -7.68
N PHE A 65 -11.89 1.46 -8.67
CA PHE A 65 -11.76 1.07 -10.08
C PHE A 65 -10.45 0.32 -10.35
N ARG A 66 -9.35 0.70 -9.70
CA ARG A 66 -8.06 0.01 -9.90
C ARG A 66 -8.08 -1.43 -9.41
N TYR A 67 -8.81 -1.71 -8.33
CA TYR A 67 -8.93 -3.05 -7.74
C TYR A 67 -10.01 -3.91 -8.39
N THR A 68 -11.21 -3.35 -8.58
CA THR A 68 -12.38 -4.10 -9.09
C THR A 68 -12.49 -4.05 -10.60
N ARG A 69 -11.78 -3.12 -11.26
CA ARG A 69 -11.93 -2.77 -12.69
C ARG A 69 -13.35 -2.36 -13.07
N MET A 70 -14.12 -1.90 -12.08
CA MET A 70 -15.52 -1.49 -12.23
C MET A 70 -15.79 -0.19 -11.50
N THR A 71 -16.78 0.57 -11.95
CA THR A 71 -17.32 1.67 -11.16
C THR A 71 -18.17 1.11 -10.02
N LEU A 72 -18.31 1.86 -8.93
CA LEU A 72 -19.14 1.45 -7.80
C LEU A 72 -20.59 1.10 -8.19
N PRO A 73 -21.27 1.87 -9.07
CA PRO A 73 -22.62 1.51 -9.52
C PRO A 73 -22.68 0.19 -10.28
N LEU A 74 -21.70 -0.10 -11.15
CA LEU A 74 -21.63 -1.35 -11.91
C LEU A 74 -21.41 -2.54 -10.97
N PHE A 75 -20.51 -2.39 -10.01
CA PHE A 75 -20.26 -3.39 -8.98
C PHE A 75 -21.51 -3.70 -8.16
N ASN A 76 -22.24 -2.68 -7.71
CA ASN A 76 -23.47 -2.87 -6.94
C ASN A 76 -24.55 -3.58 -7.78
N ASN A 77 -24.70 -3.24 -9.07
CA ASN A 77 -25.65 -3.93 -9.95
C ASN A 77 -25.30 -5.43 -10.09
N LEU A 78 -24.02 -5.74 -10.23
CA LEU A 78 -23.55 -7.12 -10.30
C LEU A 78 -23.82 -7.86 -8.98
N LEU A 79 -23.54 -7.21 -7.84
CA LEU A 79 -23.77 -7.79 -6.53
C LEU A 79 -25.25 -8.15 -6.32
N GLU A 80 -26.17 -7.25 -6.69
CA GLU A 80 -27.62 -7.50 -6.60
C GLU A 80 -28.06 -8.68 -7.49
N ARG A 81 -27.54 -8.78 -8.72
CA ARG A 81 -27.81 -9.95 -9.59
C ARG A 81 -27.27 -11.23 -8.97
N MET A 82 -26.09 -11.20 -8.37
CA MET A 82 -25.53 -12.36 -7.67
C MET A 82 -26.35 -12.75 -6.44
N ARG A 83 -26.87 -11.78 -5.66
CA ARG A 83 -27.78 -12.04 -4.53
C ARG A 83 -29.05 -12.78 -4.96
N ALA A 84 -29.58 -12.44 -6.13
CA ALA A 84 -30.73 -13.13 -6.69
C ALA A 84 -30.44 -14.60 -7.06
N HIS A 85 -29.19 -14.93 -7.40
CA HIS A 85 -28.78 -16.27 -7.83
C HIS A 85 -28.21 -17.15 -6.70
N PHE A 86 -27.55 -16.55 -5.71
CA PHE A 86 -26.98 -17.24 -4.55
C PHE A 86 -27.80 -16.84 -3.32
N GLY A 87 -28.67 -17.74 -2.83
CA GLY A 87 -29.62 -17.44 -1.75
C GLY A 87 -29.05 -16.62 -0.58
N GLN A 88 -29.89 -15.72 -0.04
CA GLN A 88 -29.57 -14.62 0.88
C GLN A 88 -28.57 -14.94 2.00
N LYS A 89 -28.60 -16.16 2.54
CA LYS A 89 -27.78 -16.60 3.69
C LYS A 89 -26.27 -16.55 3.48
N LYS A 90 -25.76 -16.54 2.24
CA LYS A 90 -24.32 -16.47 1.95
C LYS A 90 -23.83 -15.09 1.55
N LEU A 91 -24.72 -14.13 1.25
CA LEU A 91 -24.34 -12.77 0.81
C LEU A 91 -24.54 -11.68 1.85
N GLU A 92 -25.31 -11.93 2.90
CA GLU A 92 -25.37 -11.04 4.07
C GLU A 92 -24.01 -10.96 4.79
N SER A 93 -23.25 -12.07 4.82
CA SER A 93 -21.86 -12.03 5.28
C SER A 93 -20.96 -11.13 4.41
N PHE A 94 -21.36 -10.80 3.17
CA PHE A 94 -20.62 -9.91 2.25
C PHE A 94 -21.11 -8.45 2.27
N GLY A 95 -22.27 -8.17 2.87
CA GLY A 95 -22.95 -6.86 2.74
C GLY A 95 -23.36 -6.21 4.06
N THR A 96 -23.60 -6.97 5.11
CA THR A 96 -24.36 -6.51 6.28
C THR A 96 -23.50 -6.24 7.52
N GLY A 97 -22.21 -5.96 7.34
CA GLY A 97 -21.33 -5.55 8.44
C GLY A 97 -21.33 -4.04 8.74
N ALA A 98 -21.91 -3.20 7.87
CA ALA A 98 -21.63 -1.76 7.88
C ALA A 98 -22.85 -0.82 8.05
N GLU A 99 -24.08 -1.30 7.92
CA GLU A 99 -25.25 -0.40 7.96
C GLU A 99 -25.78 -0.11 9.37
N THR A 100 -25.28 -0.78 10.41
CA THR A 100 -25.78 -0.60 11.79
C THR A 100 -24.89 0.25 12.70
N ARG A 101 -23.76 0.80 12.23
CA ARG A 101 -22.83 1.57 13.07
C ARG A 101 -22.74 3.08 12.76
N TYR A 102 -23.46 3.57 11.77
CA TYR A 102 -23.43 5.00 11.40
C TYR A 102 -24.70 5.80 11.75
N TYR A 103 -25.66 5.16 12.43
CA TYR A 103 -26.82 5.83 13.02
C TYR A 103 -27.03 5.35 14.45
N SER A 104 -26.22 5.85 15.39
CA SER A 104 -26.55 5.95 16.82
C SER A 104 -25.85 7.16 17.41
#